data_AF-A0A257UF40-F1
#
_entry.id   AF-A0A257UF40-F1
#
_cell.length_a   1.000
_cell.length_b   1.000
_cell.length_c   1.000
_cell.angle_alpha   90.00
_cell.angle_beta   90.00
_cell.angle_gamma   90.00
#
_symmetry.space_group_name_H-M   'P 1'
#
loop_
_entity.id
_entity.type
_entity.pdbx_description
1 polymer ?
#
loop_
_entity_poly.entity_id
_entity_poly.type
_entity_poly.pdbx_seq_one_letter_code
_entity_poly.pdbx_strand_id
1 'polypeptide(L)'
;ADVDLWIMPMMNPDGGEAGTRRNGAGADLNRDHIVQEQPETQALYRVVRRVRPHLAVDCHEFGRDSDERRGRGWIAYPDITMDGVNNPLFDPAVIAAAQRWVDESAAVEAAAGHPFLRYSVGGMPPDEEQRHSAPDLDGGLNAVGAYGGLSFIIESAVMHANVPPAPDLARRVDAYLVLLWRFVNGDGHRAEDLAAVEKARHRPLPAFIPTNYLWVNPGMTITRFPVVEAATGHVIEIPTPNMMTVMAVKHAVPTPLAYAIEPRAAAAFKLLLERQGIPYQELTAARTVTAESCTLLRIEDDFDDVYSRYEGRQIVRREAAAPRELPAGTLWVPLEGESAVRAALVLEPAVMYGPYQYPRFRALVTPGQPLPVLRIMGQSAY
;
A
#
# COMPACT_ATOMS: atom_id res chain seq x y z
N ALA A 1 -17.71 18.53 -16.64
CA ALA A 1 -17.21 18.10 -15.33
C ALA A 1 -16.05 19.02 -14.95
N ASP A 2 -15.97 19.43 -13.69
CA ASP A 2 -14.84 20.19 -13.14
C ASP A 2 -13.81 19.18 -12.60
N VAL A 3 -13.17 18.44 -13.51
CA VAL A 3 -12.22 17.36 -13.21
C VAL A 3 -11.03 17.46 -14.15
N ASP A 4 -9.84 17.62 -13.59
CA ASP A 4 -8.57 17.49 -14.31
C ASP A 4 -8.16 16.01 -14.34
N LEU A 5 -8.38 15.35 -15.48
CA LEU A 5 -8.07 13.94 -15.66
C LEU A 5 -6.67 13.75 -16.24
N TRP A 6 -5.82 13.02 -15.51
CA TRP A 6 -4.50 12.59 -15.96
C TRP A 6 -4.48 11.08 -16.14
N ILE A 7 -4.03 10.60 -17.30
CA ILE A 7 -3.99 9.17 -17.62
C ILE A 7 -2.55 8.78 -17.92
N MET A 8 -2.07 7.75 -17.21
CA MET A 8 -0.83 7.05 -17.54
C MET A 8 -1.22 5.68 -18.09
N PRO A 9 -1.35 5.53 -19.43
CA PRO A 9 -2.03 4.38 -20.02
C PRO A 9 -1.23 3.07 -19.88
N MET A 10 0.08 3.17 -19.66
CA MET A 10 0.95 2.01 -19.48
C MET A 10 2.09 2.36 -18.52
N MET A 11 2.10 1.72 -17.36
CA MET A 11 3.16 1.86 -16.35
C MET A 11 4.40 1.03 -16.70
N ASN A 12 4.22 -0.12 -17.37
CA ASN A 12 5.29 -1.05 -17.71
C ASN A 12 5.33 -1.31 -19.23
N PRO A 13 5.86 -0.38 -20.04
CA PRO A 13 5.87 -0.55 -21.51
C PRO A 13 6.67 -1.79 -21.94
N ASP A 14 7.81 -2.06 -21.30
CA ASP A 14 8.64 -3.24 -21.62
C ASP A 14 7.90 -4.55 -21.31
N GLY A 15 7.31 -4.65 -20.12
CA GLY A 15 6.51 -5.81 -19.72
C GLY A 15 5.24 -5.95 -20.55
N GLY A 16 4.61 -4.85 -20.94
CA GLY A 16 3.45 -4.83 -21.83
C GLY A 16 3.75 -5.42 -23.21
N GLU A 17 4.87 -5.00 -23.83
CA GLU A 17 5.33 -5.55 -25.12
C GLU A 17 5.74 -7.02 -25.00
N ALA A 18 6.42 -7.39 -23.90
CA ALA A 18 6.89 -8.75 -23.67
C ALA A 18 5.82 -9.71 -23.11
N GLY A 19 4.63 -9.22 -22.72
CA GLY A 19 3.61 -10.01 -22.04
C GLY A 19 4.04 -10.53 -20.67
N THR A 20 4.82 -9.74 -19.92
CA THR A 20 5.36 -10.12 -18.61
C THR A 20 4.98 -9.13 -17.51
N ARG A 21 4.87 -9.64 -16.27
CA ARG A 21 4.61 -8.83 -15.08
C ARG A 21 5.75 -7.85 -14.76
N ARG A 22 6.99 -8.27 -14.99
CA ARG A 22 8.21 -7.53 -14.62
C ARG A 22 8.62 -6.58 -15.75
N ASN A 23 9.39 -5.54 -15.44
CA ASN A 23 9.96 -4.66 -16.46
C ASN A 23 11.21 -5.28 -17.12
N GLY A 24 11.86 -4.54 -18.03
CA GLY A 24 13.09 -5.00 -18.71
C GLY A 24 14.27 -5.31 -17.78
N ALA A 25 14.25 -4.81 -16.53
CA ALA A 25 15.24 -5.11 -15.49
C ALA A 25 14.83 -6.26 -14.56
N GLY A 26 13.68 -6.91 -14.80
CA GLY A 26 13.17 -7.99 -13.96
C GLY A 26 12.50 -7.51 -12.65
N ALA A 27 12.25 -6.20 -12.49
CA ALA A 27 11.60 -5.66 -11.31
C ALA A 27 10.07 -5.79 -11.39
N ASP A 28 9.42 -6.15 -10.27
CA ASP A 28 7.97 -5.97 -10.12
C ASP A 28 7.70 -4.52 -9.73
N LEU A 29 7.17 -3.73 -10.67
CA LEU A 29 6.93 -2.30 -10.44
C LEU A 29 5.92 -2.05 -9.30
N ASN A 30 4.96 -2.97 -9.09
CA ASN A 30 3.98 -2.88 -8.00
C ASN A 30 4.56 -3.38 -6.65
N ARG A 31 5.89 -3.50 -6.56
CA ARG A 31 6.65 -3.69 -5.30
C ARG A 31 7.74 -2.64 -5.12
N ASP A 32 7.90 -1.69 -6.03
CA ASP A 32 8.97 -0.68 -6.02
C ASP A 32 8.52 0.67 -5.43
N HIS A 33 7.31 0.76 -4.88
CA HIS A 33 6.72 2.04 -4.48
C HIS A 33 7.40 2.72 -3.26
N ILE A 34 8.11 1.97 -2.41
CA ILE A 34 8.89 2.52 -1.29
C ILE A 34 10.22 3.10 -1.77
N VAL A 35 11.01 2.36 -2.55
CA VAL A 35 12.38 2.78 -2.90
C VAL A 35 12.48 3.54 -4.22
N GLN A 36 11.47 3.37 -5.09
CA GLN A 36 11.36 3.99 -6.42
C GLN A 36 12.68 3.86 -7.20
N GLU A 37 13.23 2.64 -7.24
CA GLU A 37 14.51 2.40 -7.92
C GLU A 37 14.34 2.33 -9.43
N GLN A 38 13.15 1.97 -9.90
CA GLN A 38 12.84 1.83 -11.31
C GLN A 38 12.51 3.18 -11.97
N PRO A 39 12.92 3.42 -13.23
CA PRO A 39 12.63 4.67 -13.93
C PRO A 39 11.12 4.91 -14.10
N GLU A 40 10.33 3.86 -14.24
CA GLU A 40 8.87 3.89 -14.42
C GLU A 40 8.16 4.41 -13.16
N THR A 41 8.50 3.85 -11.98
CA THR A 41 7.94 4.33 -10.71
C THR A 41 8.40 5.75 -10.40
N GLN A 42 9.67 6.10 -10.69
CA GLN A 42 10.14 7.48 -10.57
C GLN A 42 9.35 8.43 -11.49
N ALA A 43 8.98 8.00 -12.70
CA ALA A 43 8.15 8.80 -13.61
C ALA A 43 6.76 9.02 -13.04
N LEU A 44 6.10 7.97 -12.54
CA LEU A 44 4.82 8.05 -11.84
C LEU A 44 4.88 9.05 -10.69
N TYR A 45 5.87 8.93 -9.80
CA TYR A 45 5.92 9.79 -8.62
C TYR A 45 6.32 11.25 -8.93
N ARG A 46 7.04 11.52 -10.03
CA ARG A 46 7.19 12.90 -10.54
C ARG A 46 5.83 13.49 -10.93
N VAL A 47 4.95 12.70 -11.55
CA VAL A 47 3.58 13.13 -11.89
C VAL A 47 2.74 13.31 -10.63
N VAL A 48 2.74 12.33 -9.72
CA VAL A 48 1.99 12.42 -8.44
C VAL A 48 2.36 13.68 -7.66
N ARG A 49 3.66 13.99 -7.55
CA ARG A 49 4.12 15.20 -6.85
C ARG A 49 3.77 16.50 -7.57
N ARG A 50 3.73 16.48 -8.90
CA ARG A 50 3.38 17.66 -9.71
C ARG A 50 1.88 17.94 -9.69
N VAL A 51 1.08 16.90 -9.92
CA VAL A 51 -0.38 16.98 -10.06
C VAL A 51 -1.05 17.07 -8.69
N ARG A 52 -0.46 16.46 -7.66
CA ARG A 52 -1.06 16.33 -6.32
C ARG A 52 -2.50 15.81 -6.43
N PRO A 53 -2.71 14.59 -6.95
CA PRO A 53 -4.06 14.08 -7.20
C PRO A 53 -4.88 14.02 -5.90
N HIS A 54 -6.14 14.45 -5.97
CA HIS A 54 -7.10 14.20 -4.88
C HIS A 54 -7.54 12.74 -4.85
N LEU A 55 -7.54 12.10 -6.01
CA LEU A 55 -7.91 10.71 -6.23
C LEU A 55 -6.98 10.11 -7.29
N ALA A 56 -6.45 8.92 -7.00
CA ALA A 56 -5.71 8.09 -7.94
C ALA A 56 -6.37 6.72 -8.09
N VAL A 57 -6.25 6.11 -9.27
CA VAL A 57 -6.76 4.77 -9.55
C VAL A 57 -5.65 3.97 -10.21
N ASP A 58 -5.38 2.78 -9.67
CA ASP A 58 -4.42 1.82 -10.19
C ASP A 58 -5.16 0.60 -10.72
N CYS A 59 -5.11 0.40 -12.05
CA CYS A 59 -5.89 -0.62 -12.75
C CYS A 59 -5.03 -1.85 -13.06
N HIS A 60 -5.48 -3.03 -12.65
CA HIS A 60 -4.82 -4.33 -12.82
C HIS A 60 -5.77 -5.39 -13.38
N GLU A 61 -5.26 -6.57 -13.71
CA GLU A 61 -6.10 -7.72 -14.01
C GLU A 61 -5.69 -8.90 -13.12
N PHE A 62 -6.65 -9.73 -12.75
CA PHE A 62 -6.41 -11.00 -12.05
C PHE A 62 -6.95 -12.17 -12.85
N GLY A 63 -6.33 -13.34 -12.69
CA GLY A 63 -6.78 -14.56 -13.34
C GLY A 63 -8.11 -15.05 -12.77
N ARG A 64 -9.17 -14.98 -13.58
CA ARG A 64 -10.48 -15.54 -13.26
C ARG A 64 -10.42 -17.05 -13.07
N ASP A 65 -9.55 -17.71 -13.83
CA ASP A 65 -9.39 -19.15 -13.94
C ASP A 65 -7.99 -19.61 -13.47
N SER A 66 -7.49 -19.11 -12.34
CA SER A 66 -6.20 -19.59 -11.81
C SER A 66 -6.17 -21.12 -11.62
N ASP A 67 -4.98 -21.73 -11.72
CA ASP A 67 -4.81 -23.19 -11.57
C ASP A 67 -5.40 -23.72 -10.25
N GLU A 68 -5.22 -22.97 -9.18
CA GLU A 68 -5.80 -23.27 -7.86
C GLU A 68 -7.34 -23.33 -7.89
N ARG A 69 -7.99 -22.36 -8.54
CA ARG A 69 -9.46 -22.34 -8.71
C ARG A 69 -9.93 -23.49 -9.58
N ARG A 70 -9.26 -23.73 -10.71
CA ARG A 70 -9.58 -24.85 -11.60
C ARG A 70 -9.41 -26.20 -10.90
N GLY A 71 -8.40 -26.35 -10.05
CA GLY A 71 -8.19 -27.53 -9.22
C GLY A 71 -9.34 -27.83 -8.27
N ARG A 72 -10.09 -26.80 -7.83
CA ARG A 72 -11.32 -26.93 -7.04
C ARG A 72 -12.61 -27.00 -7.88
N GLY A 73 -12.50 -26.97 -9.22
CA GLY A 73 -13.63 -26.96 -10.14
C GLY A 73 -14.34 -25.61 -10.23
N TRP A 74 -13.67 -24.51 -9.89
CA TRP A 74 -14.24 -23.17 -9.82
C TRP A 74 -13.53 -22.18 -10.76
N ILE A 75 -14.19 -21.06 -11.01
CA ILE A 75 -13.61 -19.80 -11.47
C ILE A 75 -14.09 -18.66 -10.55
N ALA A 76 -13.43 -17.50 -10.62
CA ALA A 76 -13.79 -16.35 -9.81
C ALA A 76 -15.16 -15.76 -10.23
N TYR A 77 -15.98 -15.44 -9.23
CA TYR A 77 -17.29 -14.80 -9.40
C TYR A 77 -17.23 -13.40 -10.03
N PRO A 78 -16.50 -12.41 -9.49
CA PRO A 78 -16.61 -11.04 -9.95
C PRO A 78 -16.04 -10.87 -11.36
N ASP A 79 -16.61 -9.94 -12.13
CA ASP A 79 -15.96 -9.39 -13.32
C ASP A 79 -14.93 -8.33 -12.94
N ILE A 80 -15.22 -7.57 -11.87
CA ILE A 80 -14.39 -6.48 -11.42
C ILE A 80 -14.42 -6.37 -9.90
N THR A 81 -13.29 -5.92 -9.36
CA THR A 81 -13.12 -5.72 -7.94
C THR A 81 -12.51 -4.35 -7.68
N MET A 82 -12.79 -3.77 -6.52
CA MET A 82 -12.19 -2.51 -6.09
C MET A 82 -11.94 -2.50 -4.59
N ASP A 83 -10.86 -1.88 -4.16
CA ASP A 83 -10.64 -1.49 -2.78
C ASP A 83 -9.94 -0.11 -2.71
N GLY A 84 -10.02 0.52 -1.55
CA GLY A 84 -9.50 1.86 -1.31
C GLY A 84 -8.39 1.88 -0.26
N VAL A 85 -7.72 3.03 -0.14
CA VAL A 85 -6.69 3.25 0.89
C VAL A 85 -7.14 2.79 2.27
N ASN A 86 -6.27 2.05 2.95
CA ASN A 86 -6.63 1.33 4.17
C ASN A 86 -5.48 1.27 5.21
N ASN A 87 -4.36 1.96 4.98
CA ASN A 87 -3.30 2.05 5.97
C ASN A 87 -3.79 2.77 7.25
N PRO A 88 -3.64 2.18 8.45
CA PRO A 88 -4.19 2.73 9.69
C PRO A 88 -3.53 4.03 10.15
N LEU A 89 -2.40 4.45 9.56
CA LEU A 89 -1.85 5.77 9.84
C LEU A 89 -2.59 6.88 9.11
N PHE A 90 -3.28 6.61 7.99
CA PHE A 90 -3.99 7.65 7.22
C PHE A 90 -5.13 8.32 7.99
N ASP A 91 -5.59 9.47 7.49
CA ASP A 91 -6.71 10.17 8.12
C ASP A 91 -7.98 9.30 8.05
N PRO A 92 -8.68 9.05 9.18
CA PRO A 92 -9.89 8.23 9.18
C PRO A 92 -10.99 8.73 8.24
N ALA A 93 -11.07 10.04 7.98
CA ALA A 93 -12.04 10.59 7.03
C ALA A 93 -11.73 10.19 5.58
N VAL A 94 -10.44 10.11 5.22
CA VAL A 94 -10.01 9.64 3.89
C VAL A 94 -10.25 8.15 3.73
N ILE A 95 -9.95 7.34 4.77
CA ILE A 95 -10.25 5.90 4.77
C ILE A 95 -11.76 5.67 4.65
N ALA A 96 -12.57 6.41 5.42
CA ALA A 96 -14.02 6.31 5.37
C ALA A 96 -14.58 6.72 4.00
N ALA A 97 -14.06 7.79 3.40
CA ALA A 97 -14.42 8.18 2.04
C ALA A 97 -14.09 7.08 1.03
N ALA A 98 -12.86 6.54 1.05
CA ALA A 98 -12.47 5.43 0.18
C ALA A 98 -13.37 4.20 0.37
N GLN A 99 -13.73 3.86 1.61
CA GLN A 99 -14.66 2.77 1.91
C GLN A 99 -16.07 3.02 1.33
N ARG A 100 -16.63 4.24 1.47
CA ARG A 100 -17.93 4.57 0.84
C ARG A 100 -17.88 4.39 -0.67
N TRP A 101 -16.81 4.84 -1.32
CA TRP A 101 -16.62 4.62 -2.75
C TRP A 101 -16.67 3.12 -3.11
N VAL A 102 -16.03 2.26 -2.32
CA VAL A 102 -16.05 0.79 -2.53
C VAL A 102 -17.45 0.21 -2.30
N ASP A 103 -18.10 0.55 -1.20
CA ASP A 103 -19.40 -0.02 -0.81
C ASP A 103 -20.50 0.34 -1.81
N GLU A 104 -20.51 1.59 -2.28
CA GLU A 104 -21.49 2.08 -3.24
C GLU A 104 -21.26 1.54 -4.67
N SER A 105 -20.03 1.14 -5.02
CA SER A 105 -19.72 0.60 -6.36
C SER A 105 -20.42 -0.73 -6.64
N ALA A 106 -20.72 -1.54 -5.61
CA ALA A 106 -21.38 -2.83 -5.81
C ALA A 106 -22.75 -2.70 -6.50
N ALA A 107 -23.57 -1.74 -6.06
CA ALA A 107 -24.89 -1.50 -6.64
C ALA A 107 -24.80 -0.89 -8.05
N VAL A 108 -23.80 -0.05 -8.29
CA VAL A 108 -23.57 0.61 -9.59
C VAL A 108 -23.15 -0.41 -10.64
N GLU A 109 -22.19 -1.28 -10.33
CA GLU A 109 -21.77 -2.37 -11.22
C GLU A 109 -22.89 -3.37 -11.47
N ALA A 110 -23.63 -3.76 -10.43
CA ALA A 110 -24.78 -4.65 -10.58
C ALA A 110 -25.85 -4.07 -11.51
N ALA A 111 -26.13 -2.76 -11.42
CA ALA A 111 -27.06 -2.08 -12.33
C ALA A 111 -26.55 -2.03 -13.78
N ALA A 112 -25.23 -2.03 -13.98
CA ALA A 112 -24.60 -2.15 -15.30
C ALA A 112 -24.47 -3.61 -15.79
N GLY A 113 -24.84 -4.60 -14.97
CA GLY A 113 -24.82 -6.01 -15.34
C GLY A 113 -23.48 -6.72 -15.09
N HIS A 114 -22.61 -6.15 -14.25
CA HIS A 114 -21.32 -6.72 -13.87
C HIS A 114 -21.33 -7.18 -12.40
N PRO A 115 -21.03 -8.46 -12.12
CA PRO A 115 -20.75 -8.92 -10.78
C PRO A 115 -19.53 -8.20 -10.18
N PHE A 116 -19.74 -7.54 -9.06
CA PHE A 116 -18.70 -6.86 -8.29
C PHE A 116 -18.45 -7.60 -6.98
N LEU A 117 -17.18 -7.62 -6.57
CA LEU A 117 -16.79 -8.00 -5.21
C LEU A 117 -15.73 -7.01 -4.72
N ARG A 118 -15.78 -6.62 -3.45
CA ARG A 118 -14.68 -5.84 -2.87
C ARG A 118 -13.38 -6.62 -3.04
N TYR A 119 -12.33 -5.94 -3.48
CA TYR A 119 -11.05 -6.59 -3.77
C TYR A 119 -10.50 -7.29 -2.51
N SER A 120 -9.98 -8.49 -2.75
CA SER A 120 -9.46 -9.38 -1.72
C SER A 120 -8.30 -10.19 -2.27
N VAL A 121 -7.32 -10.44 -1.41
CA VAL A 121 -6.16 -11.29 -1.65
C VAL A 121 -6.14 -12.46 -0.68
N GLY A 122 -5.31 -13.45 -0.95
CA GLY A 122 -5.18 -14.65 -0.13
C GLY A 122 -5.52 -15.92 -0.92
N GLY A 123 -5.68 -17.02 -0.19
CA GLY A 123 -5.97 -18.33 -0.74
C GLY A 123 -7.46 -18.60 -0.95
N MET A 124 -7.84 -19.85 -1.22
CA MET A 124 -9.23 -20.22 -1.50
C MET A 124 -10.07 -20.59 -0.27
N PRO A 125 -11.36 -20.20 -0.24
CA PRO A 125 -12.29 -20.65 0.79
C PRO A 125 -12.61 -22.15 0.63
N PRO A 126 -13.02 -22.84 1.72
CA PRO A 126 -13.19 -22.31 3.07
C PRO A 126 -11.91 -22.33 3.92
N ASP A 127 -10.86 -23.01 3.46
CA ASP A 127 -9.75 -23.44 4.31
C ASP A 127 -8.69 -22.35 4.51
N GLU A 128 -8.44 -21.55 3.48
CA GLU A 128 -7.33 -20.60 3.46
C GLU A 128 -7.80 -19.20 3.86
N GLU A 129 -6.87 -18.34 4.26
CA GLU A 129 -7.18 -16.94 4.60
C GLU A 129 -7.49 -16.12 3.35
N GLN A 130 -8.58 -15.36 3.40
CA GLN A 130 -8.87 -14.24 2.50
C GLN A 130 -8.85 -12.94 3.30
N ARG A 131 -8.42 -11.85 2.70
CA ARG A 131 -8.45 -10.52 3.31
C ARG A 131 -8.52 -9.41 2.27
N HIS A 132 -8.88 -8.21 2.69
CA HIS A 132 -8.79 -7.02 1.81
C HIS A 132 -7.33 -6.60 1.54
N SER A 133 -7.13 -5.52 0.77
CA SER A 133 -5.81 -5.15 0.25
C SER A 133 -4.74 -5.05 1.34
N ALA A 134 -3.49 -5.31 0.95
CA ALA A 134 -2.36 -5.11 1.85
C ALA A 134 -2.29 -3.64 2.33
N PRO A 135 -2.21 -3.39 3.65
CA PRO A 135 -2.15 -2.03 4.21
C PRO A 135 -0.80 -1.33 4.06
N ASP A 136 0.22 -2.03 3.58
CA ASP A 136 1.59 -1.52 3.47
C ASP A 136 1.82 -0.62 2.25
N LEU A 137 2.99 0.05 2.21
CA LEU A 137 3.36 1.00 1.16
C LEU A 137 4.12 0.39 -0.02
N ASP A 138 4.30 -0.93 -0.06
CA ASP A 138 5.05 -1.58 -1.13
C ASP A 138 4.26 -1.64 -2.45
N GLY A 139 2.92 -1.57 -2.40
CA GLY A 139 2.03 -1.45 -3.56
C GLY A 139 1.48 -0.05 -3.83
N GLY A 140 0.97 0.15 -5.05
CA GLY A 140 0.47 1.45 -5.54
C GLY A 140 -0.66 2.06 -4.73
N LEU A 141 -1.57 1.23 -4.18
CA LEU A 141 -2.76 1.66 -3.43
C LEU A 141 -2.40 2.67 -2.33
N ASN A 142 -1.73 2.21 -1.27
CA ASN A 142 -1.41 3.07 -0.14
C ASN A 142 -0.20 3.98 -0.43
N ALA A 143 0.73 3.59 -1.30
CA ALA A 143 1.91 4.41 -1.58
C ALA A 143 1.60 5.72 -2.33
N VAL A 144 0.67 5.69 -3.29
CA VAL A 144 0.14 6.91 -3.90
C VAL A 144 -0.76 7.65 -2.91
N GLY A 145 -1.59 6.93 -2.14
CA GLY A 145 -2.43 7.49 -1.08
C GLY A 145 -1.65 8.25 0.01
N ALA A 146 -0.39 7.88 0.28
CA ALA A 146 0.47 8.54 1.26
C ALA A 146 0.85 9.99 0.88
N TYR A 147 0.49 10.46 -0.32
CA TYR A 147 0.55 11.87 -0.71
C TYR A 147 -0.70 12.66 -0.29
N GLY A 148 -1.55 12.05 0.55
CA GLY A 148 -2.68 12.68 1.25
C GLY A 148 -4.02 12.59 0.51
N GLY A 149 -4.08 11.86 -0.61
CA GLY A 149 -5.27 11.71 -1.44
C GLY A 149 -5.99 10.37 -1.25
N LEU A 150 -7.18 10.27 -1.85
CA LEU A 150 -7.82 8.99 -2.11
C LEU A 150 -6.99 8.20 -3.13
N SER A 151 -6.93 6.89 -2.97
CA SER A 151 -6.30 5.99 -3.94
C SER A 151 -7.06 4.67 -3.95
N PHE A 152 -7.21 4.10 -5.13
CA PHE A 152 -8.00 2.89 -5.36
C PHE A 152 -7.19 1.89 -6.20
N ILE A 153 -7.36 0.62 -5.88
CA ILE A 153 -6.94 -0.49 -6.73
C ILE A 153 -8.19 -1.10 -7.34
N ILE A 154 -8.16 -1.35 -8.64
CA ILE A 154 -9.25 -2.01 -9.37
C ILE A 154 -8.66 -3.16 -10.15
N GLU A 155 -9.19 -4.37 -9.95
CA GLU A 155 -8.77 -5.54 -10.72
C GLU A 155 -9.94 -6.17 -11.47
N SER A 156 -9.82 -6.30 -12.79
CA SER A 156 -10.79 -7.04 -13.60
C SER A 156 -10.37 -8.50 -13.82
N ALA A 157 -11.35 -9.37 -13.99
CA ALA A 157 -11.17 -10.81 -14.04
C ALA A 157 -10.87 -11.29 -15.48
N VAL A 158 -9.59 -11.47 -15.82
CA VAL A 158 -9.16 -11.99 -17.13
C VAL A 158 -9.22 -13.52 -17.17
N MET A 159 -9.77 -14.07 -18.24
CA MET A 159 -9.73 -15.50 -18.53
C MET A 159 -8.44 -15.85 -19.30
N HIS A 160 -7.49 -16.50 -18.64
CA HIS A 160 -6.18 -16.84 -19.25
C HIS A 160 -6.27 -18.00 -20.25
N ALA A 161 -7.27 -18.89 -20.12
CA ALA A 161 -7.49 -19.96 -21.10
C ALA A 161 -7.84 -19.44 -22.51
N ASN A 162 -8.18 -18.16 -22.66
CA ASN A 162 -8.57 -17.58 -23.95
C ASN A 162 -7.35 -17.16 -24.77
N VAL A 163 -7.29 -17.59 -26.04
CA VAL A 163 -6.32 -17.08 -27.02
C VAL A 163 -6.77 -15.70 -27.50
N PRO A 164 -5.87 -14.70 -27.62
CA PRO A 164 -6.23 -13.37 -28.12
C PRO A 164 -6.93 -13.38 -29.50
N PRO A 165 -7.93 -12.52 -29.73
CA PRO A 165 -8.51 -11.57 -28.77
C PRO A 165 -9.36 -12.30 -27.72
N ALA A 166 -9.10 -12.02 -26.44
CA ALA A 166 -9.81 -12.63 -25.33
C ALA A 166 -11.31 -12.23 -25.40
N PRO A 167 -12.25 -13.19 -25.54
CA PRO A 167 -13.68 -12.92 -25.68
C PRO A 167 -14.28 -12.06 -24.55
N ASP A 168 -13.66 -12.09 -23.37
CA ASP A 168 -14.05 -11.35 -22.18
C ASP A 168 -13.51 -9.90 -22.14
N LEU A 169 -12.64 -9.48 -23.05
CA LEU A 169 -12.05 -8.13 -23.06
C LEU A 169 -13.11 -7.02 -23.06
N ALA A 170 -14.12 -7.12 -23.93
CA ALA A 170 -15.18 -6.11 -24.02
C ALA A 170 -15.95 -5.97 -22.69
N ARG A 171 -16.21 -7.10 -22.01
CA ARG A 171 -16.90 -7.11 -20.72
C ARG A 171 -16.03 -6.49 -19.62
N ARG A 172 -14.74 -6.81 -19.58
CA ARG A 172 -13.80 -6.21 -18.62
C ARG A 172 -13.66 -4.71 -18.80
N VAL A 173 -13.53 -4.24 -20.05
CA VAL A 173 -13.48 -2.82 -20.37
C VAL A 173 -14.77 -2.11 -19.97
N ASP A 174 -15.93 -2.71 -20.24
CA ASP A 174 -17.22 -2.13 -19.86
C ASP A 174 -17.35 -1.96 -18.34
N ALA A 175 -16.99 -2.99 -17.56
CA ALA A 175 -16.96 -2.92 -16.10
C ALA A 175 -15.99 -1.83 -15.59
N TYR A 176 -14.81 -1.68 -16.20
CA TYR A 176 -13.90 -0.59 -15.88
C TYR A 176 -14.52 0.78 -16.12
N LEU A 177 -15.17 0.97 -17.27
CA LEU A 177 -15.75 2.25 -17.64
C LEU A 177 -16.86 2.68 -16.68
N VAL A 178 -17.62 1.74 -16.11
CA VAL A 178 -18.63 2.02 -15.09
C VAL A 178 -17.99 2.67 -13.86
N LEU A 179 -16.94 2.08 -13.27
CA LEU A 179 -16.20 2.67 -12.14
C LEU A 179 -15.51 3.99 -12.52
N LEU A 180 -14.81 4.03 -13.65
CA LEU A 180 -14.03 5.20 -14.06
C LEU A 180 -14.93 6.42 -14.32
N TRP A 181 -16.07 6.23 -14.98
CA TRP A 181 -17.04 7.31 -15.17
C TRP A 181 -17.67 7.76 -13.86
N ARG A 182 -17.83 6.88 -12.86
CA ARG A 182 -18.29 7.28 -11.54
C ARG A 182 -17.31 8.25 -10.87
N PHE A 183 -16.00 8.04 -10.96
CA PHE A 183 -15.01 8.99 -10.43
C PHE A 183 -15.07 10.36 -11.13
N VAL A 184 -15.24 10.37 -12.45
CA VAL A 184 -15.31 11.61 -13.25
C VAL A 184 -16.61 12.37 -12.99
N ASN A 185 -17.75 11.68 -12.96
CA ASN A 185 -19.05 12.31 -12.77
C ASN A 185 -19.28 12.70 -11.30
N GLY A 186 -18.73 11.93 -10.37
CA GLY A 186 -18.90 12.09 -8.93
C GLY A 186 -20.09 11.26 -8.42
N ASP A 187 -20.11 11.05 -7.11
CA ASP A 187 -21.11 10.28 -6.36
C ASP A 187 -22.04 11.15 -5.50
N GLY A 188 -21.88 12.48 -5.59
CA GLY A 188 -22.59 13.44 -4.74
C GLY A 188 -21.81 13.92 -3.50
N HIS A 189 -20.68 13.28 -3.17
CA HIS A 189 -19.85 13.61 -1.99
C HIS A 189 -18.56 14.36 -2.31
N ARG A 190 -18.35 14.75 -3.58
CA ARG A 190 -17.09 15.38 -4.05
C ARG A 190 -16.56 16.50 -3.16
N ALA A 191 -17.42 17.41 -2.70
CA ALA A 191 -16.98 18.53 -1.86
C ALA A 191 -16.44 18.06 -0.49
N GLU A 192 -17.09 17.05 0.10
CA GLU A 192 -16.68 16.46 1.37
C GLU A 192 -15.37 15.68 1.23
N ASP A 193 -15.23 14.91 0.15
CA ASP A 193 -14.02 14.15 -0.16
C ASP A 193 -12.81 15.05 -0.41
N LEU A 194 -12.98 16.14 -1.17
CA LEU A 194 -11.93 17.14 -1.38
C LEU A 194 -11.52 17.79 -0.06
N ALA A 195 -12.49 18.14 0.81
CA ALA A 195 -12.19 18.70 2.11
C ALA A 195 -11.44 17.71 3.03
N ALA A 196 -11.80 16.42 2.98
CA ALA A 196 -11.11 15.37 3.73
C ALA A 196 -9.66 15.19 3.26
N VAL A 197 -9.43 15.19 1.94
CA VAL A 197 -8.09 15.13 1.33
C VAL A 197 -7.23 16.33 1.72
N GLU A 198 -7.74 17.55 1.57
CA GLU A 198 -6.98 18.76 1.92
C GLU A 198 -6.66 18.81 3.42
N LYS A 199 -7.61 18.44 4.27
CA LYS A 199 -7.35 18.30 5.71
C LYS A 199 -6.27 17.25 5.98
N ALA A 200 -6.33 16.10 5.33
CA ALA A 200 -5.38 15.01 5.53
C ALA A 200 -3.95 15.37 5.10
N ARG A 201 -3.79 16.21 4.07
CA ARG A 201 -2.47 16.73 3.64
C ARG A 201 -1.82 17.61 4.71
N HIS A 202 -2.60 18.37 5.47
CA HIS A 202 -2.07 19.33 6.44
C HIS A 202 -2.15 18.88 7.90
N ARG A 203 -2.70 17.69 8.16
CA ARG A 203 -2.85 17.21 9.53
C ARG A 203 -1.48 16.89 10.17
N PRO A 204 -1.31 17.13 11.48
CA PRO A 204 -0.17 16.62 12.20
C PRO A 204 -0.24 15.09 12.32
N LEU A 205 0.91 14.45 12.55
CA LEU A 205 0.93 13.04 12.94
C LEU A 205 0.18 12.84 14.27
N PRO A 206 -0.52 11.71 14.45
CA PRO A 206 -1.09 11.34 15.74
C PRO A 206 0.02 11.13 16.79
N ALA A 207 -0.35 10.98 18.06
CA ALA A 207 0.61 10.74 19.15
C ALA A 207 1.36 9.39 19.02
N PHE A 208 0.80 8.45 18.26
CA PHE A 208 1.38 7.12 18.04
C PHE A 208 1.30 6.73 16.56
N ILE A 209 2.37 6.10 16.08
CA ILE A 209 2.47 5.51 14.73
C ILE A 209 2.20 4.01 14.84
N PRO A 210 1.25 3.45 14.07
CA PRO A 210 1.04 2.00 14.02
C PRO A 210 2.20 1.34 13.26
N THR A 211 2.79 0.29 13.82
CA THR A 211 3.96 -0.38 13.22
C THR A 211 3.75 -1.86 12.96
N ASN A 212 2.70 -2.44 13.55
CA ASN A 212 2.25 -3.80 13.29
C ASN A 212 0.73 -3.80 13.22
N TYR A 213 0.21 -4.07 12.04
CA TYR A 213 -1.21 -4.10 11.76
C TYR A 213 -1.51 -5.25 10.81
N LEU A 214 -2.75 -5.74 10.85
CA LEU A 214 -3.22 -6.86 10.05
C LEU A 214 -4.74 -6.85 9.97
N TRP A 215 -5.27 -7.49 8.93
CA TRP A 215 -6.69 -7.80 8.86
C TRP A 215 -7.02 -8.97 9.79
N VAL A 216 -8.15 -8.89 10.50
CA VAL A 216 -8.65 -9.94 11.40
C VAL A 216 -10.15 -10.14 11.24
N ASN A 217 -10.67 -11.26 11.75
CA ASN A 217 -12.11 -11.58 11.83
C ASN A 217 -12.53 -11.74 13.31
N PRO A 218 -12.79 -10.64 14.04
CA PRO A 218 -13.17 -10.73 15.43
C PRO A 218 -14.54 -11.39 15.54
N GLY A 219 -14.67 -12.39 16.42
CA GLY A 219 -15.95 -13.08 16.64
C GLY A 219 -16.28 -14.19 15.65
N MET A 220 -15.33 -14.60 14.79
CA MET A 220 -15.49 -15.73 13.86
C MET A 220 -16.73 -15.56 12.96
N THR A 221 -16.87 -14.38 12.35
CA THR A 221 -17.97 -14.12 11.42
C THR A 221 -17.84 -15.05 10.21
N ILE A 222 -18.91 -15.77 9.87
CA ILE A 222 -18.93 -16.61 8.66
C ILE A 222 -19.31 -15.75 7.46
N THR A 223 -18.37 -15.57 6.53
CA THR A 223 -18.61 -14.91 5.25
C THR A 223 -19.05 -15.94 4.22
N ARG A 224 -20.00 -15.57 3.35
CA ARG A 224 -20.42 -16.37 2.20
C ARG A 224 -19.64 -15.87 0.97
N PHE A 225 -18.57 -16.57 0.62
CA PHE A 225 -17.68 -16.16 -0.47
C PHE A 225 -18.19 -16.72 -1.81
N PRO A 226 -18.53 -15.89 -2.79
CA PRO A 226 -19.09 -16.36 -4.05
C PRO A 226 -17.99 -16.90 -4.98
N VAL A 227 -18.25 -18.05 -5.60
CA VAL A 227 -17.46 -18.63 -6.70
C VAL A 227 -18.40 -19.09 -7.80
N VAL A 228 -17.86 -19.30 -9.01
CA VAL A 228 -18.62 -19.88 -10.13
C VAL A 228 -18.13 -21.30 -10.36
N GLU A 229 -19.04 -22.26 -10.35
CA GLU A 229 -18.73 -23.65 -10.67
C GLU A 229 -18.40 -23.77 -12.16
N ALA A 230 -17.19 -24.24 -12.49
CA ALA A 230 -16.68 -24.25 -13.85
C ALA A 230 -17.49 -25.17 -14.79
N ALA A 231 -18.10 -26.23 -14.25
CA ALA A 231 -18.86 -27.20 -15.03
C ALA A 231 -20.25 -26.70 -15.45
N THR A 232 -20.90 -25.88 -14.63
CA THR A 232 -22.30 -25.46 -14.83
C THR A 232 -22.45 -23.97 -15.08
N GLY A 233 -21.47 -23.15 -14.71
CA GLY A 233 -21.56 -21.71 -14.69
C GLY A 233 -22.42 -21.15 -13.55
N HIS A 234 -22.89 -22.00 -12.63
CA HIS A 234 -23.69 -21.55 -11.49
C HIS A 234 -22.83 -20.85 -10.44
N VAL A 235 -23.36 -19.76 -9.88
CA VAL A 235 -22.77 -19.11 -8.72
C VAL A 235 -23.13 -19.92 -7.48
N ILE A 236 -22.12 -20.28 -6.70
CA ILE A 236 -22.29 -20.95 -5.40
C ILE A 236 -21.57 -20.14 -4.32
N GLU A 237 -22.09 -20.18 -3.10
CA GLU A 237 -21.51 -19.47 -1.95
C GLU A 237 -20.83 -20.45 -1.00
N ILE A 238 -19.52 -20.29 -0.81
CA ILE A 238 -18.72 -21.11 0.09
C ILE A 238 -18.67 -20.40 1.46
N PRO A 239 -19.23 -20.98 2.53
CA PRO A 239 -19.10 -20.41 3.87
C PRO A 239 -17.64 -20.52 4.34
N THR A 240 -17.05 -19.41 4.77
CA THR A 240 -15.68 -19.35 5.29
C THR A 240 -15.62 -18.53 6.58
N PRO A 241 -14.95 -19.05 7.65
CA PRO A 241 -14.58 -18.24 8.81
C PRO A 241 -13.29 -17.44 8.56
N ASN A 242 -12.60 -17.70 7.45
CA ASN A 242 -11.25 -17.22 7.18
C ASN A 242 -11.21 -15.96 6.30
N MET A 243 -12.32 -15.21 6.23
CA MET A 243 -12.34 -13.88 5.63
C MET A 243 -12.06 -12.81 6.69
N MET A 244 -10.91 -12.15 6.59
CA MET A 244 -10.46 -11.10 7.50
C MET A 244 -10.90 -9.72 7.00
N THR A 245 -11.84 -9.09 7.71
CA THR A 245 -12.53 -7.87 7.25
C THR A 245 -12.31 -6.65 8.15
N VAL A 246 -11.65 -6.82 9.30
CA VAL A 246 -11.41 -5.73 10.26
C VAL A 246 -9.92 -5.42 10.36
N MET A 247 -9.53 -4.17 10.14
CA MET A 247 -8.14 -3.72 10.35
C MET A 247 -7.83 -3.61 11.85
N ALA A 248 -6.84 -4.36 12.33
CA ALA A 248 -6.38 -4.31 13.71
C ALA A 248 -4.93 -3.81 13.81
N VAL A 249 -4.68 -2.90 14.76
CA VAL A 249 -3.32 -2.45 15.12
C VAL A 249 -2.84 -3.26 16.33
N LYS A 250 -1.88 -4.15 16.11
CA LYS A 250 -1.27 -5.02 17.14
C LYS A 250 -0.16 -4.31 17.92
N HIS A 251 0.53 -3.37 17.29
CA HIS A 251 1.60 -2.60 17.92
C HIS A 251 1.68 -1.19 17.34
N ALA A 252 1.94 -0.22 18.22
CA ALA A 252 2.18 1.17 17.87
C ALA A 252 3.30 1.73 18.75
N VAL A 253 3.94 2.79 18.27
CA VAL A 253 5.07 3.45 18.92
C VAL A 253 4.79 4.95 19.06
N PRO A 254 5.32 5.64 20.09
CA PRO A 254 5.19 7.09 20.18
C PRO A 254 5.77 7.77 18.93
N THR A 255 5.14 8.82 18.46
CA THR A 255 5.60 9.61 17.31
C THR A 255 6.87 10.38 17.71
N PRO A 256 8.00 10.22 17.00
CA PRO A 256 9.18 11.04 17.25
C PRO A 256 9.02 12.45 16.69
N LEU A 257 9.88 13.38 17.09
CA LEU A 257 9.92 14.73 16.52
C LEU A 257 10.52 14.74 15.10
N ALA A 258 11.47 13.84 14.86
CA ALA A 258 12.21 13.73 13.62
C ALA A 258 12.83 12.33 13.51
N TYR A 259 13.27 11.98 12.31
CA TYR A 259 14.23 10.91 12.11
C TYR A 259 15.62 11.50 11.82
N ALA A 260 16.66 10.85 12.33
CA ALA A 260 18.04 11.18 12.00
C ALA A 260 18.71 9.96 11.35
N ILE A 261 19.23 10.14 10.14
CA ILE A 261 19.90 9.08 9.39
C ILE A 261 21.41 9.29 9.49
N GLU A 262 22.10 8.28 10.01
CA GLU A 262 23.54 8.32 10.24
C GLU A 262 24.33 8.47 8.93
N PRO A 263 25.52 9.12 8.96
CA PRO A 263 26.33 9.36 7.76
C PRO A 263 26.65 8.11 6.93
N ARG A 264 26.81 6.95 7.59
CA ARG A 264 27.07 5.66 6.92
C ARG A 264 25.97 5.23 5.94
N ALA A 265 24.75 5.71 6.13
CA ALA A 265 23.60 5.41 5.28
C ALA A 265 23.09 6.63 4.49
N ALA A 266 23.63 7.83 4.76
CA ALA A 266 23.14 9.09 4.22
C ALA A 266 23.06 9.10 2.68
N ALA A 267 24.05 8.54 1.98
CA ALA A 267 24.05 8.51 0.52
C ALA A 267 22.85 7.73 -0.08
N ALA A 268 22.48 6.60 0.51
CA ALA A 268 21.35 5.80 0.03
C ALA A 268 20.00 6.45 0.40
N PHE A 269 19.88 6.95 1.63
CA PHE A 269 18.64 7.58 2.10
C PHE A 269 18.41 8.95 1.46
N LYS A 270 19.46 9.71 1.11
CA LYS A 270 19.31 10.96 0.37
C LYS A 270 18.53 10.75 -0.93
N LEU A 271 18.90 9.74 -1.72
CA LEU A 271 18.18 9.39 -2.94
C LEU A 271 16.75 8.94 -2.67
N LEU A 272 16.52 8.15 -1.61
CA LEU A 272 15.17 7.74 -1.18
C LEU A 272 14.30 8.96 -0.86
N LEU A 273 14.81 9.88 -0.05
CA LEU A 273 14.10 11.09 0.37
C LEU A 273 13.80 11.99 -0.83
N GLU A 274 14.76 12.20 -1.73
CA GLU A 274 14.58 12.96 -2.97
C GLU A 274 13.51 12.33 -3.88
N ARG A 275 13.55 11.00 -4.07
CA ARG A 275 12.54 10.26 -4.85
C ARG A 275 11.16 10.33 -4.22
N GLN A 276 11.06 10.21 -2.90
CA GLN A 276 9.81 10.35 -2.16
C GLN A 276 9.35 11.80 -1.99
N GLY A 277 10.15 12.79 -2.39
CA GLY A 277 9.88 14.20 -2.12
C GLY A 277 9.71 14.49 -0.64
N ILE A 278 10.50 13.85 0.23
CA ILE A 278 10.53 14.12 1.67
C ILE A 278 11.65 15.13 1.93
N PRO A 279 11.35 16.30 2.52
CA PRO A 279 12.35 17.30 2.85
C PRO A 279 13.26 16.82 3.98
N TYR A 280 14.53 17.19 3.91
CA TYR A 280 15.52 16.89 4.93
C TYR A 280 16.60 17.98 4.99
N GLN A 281 17.36 18.00 6.07
CA GLN A 281 18.51 18.88 6.27
C GLN A 281 19.74 18.05 6.58
N GLU A 282 20.88 18.36 5.98
CA GLU A 282 22.15 17.73 6.35
C GLU A 282 22.82 18.55 7.45
N LEU A 283 23.16 17.92 8.57
CA LEU A 283 23.82 18.61 9.68
C LEU A 283 25.25 19.00 9.29
N THR A 284 25.58 20.28 9.46
CA THR A 284 26.94 20.81 9.16
C THR A 284 27.90 20.72 10.35
N ALA A 285 27.38 20.47 11.55
CA ALA A 285 28.13 20.32 12.78
C ALA A 285 27.47 19.28 13.69
N ALA A 286 28.23 18.77 14.66
CA ALA A 286 27.71 17.83 15.62
C ALA A 286 26.58 18.42 16.47
N ARG A 287 25.57 17.61 16.80
CA ARG A 287 24.41 18.02 17.58
C ARG A 287 24.03 16.95 18.59
N THR A 288 23.98 17.30 19.88
CA THR A 288 23.48 16.41 20.92
C THR A 288 21.95 16.44 20.96
N VAL A 289 21.34 15.27 21.00
CA VAL A 289 19.89 15.06 21.03
C VAL A 289 19.53 13.90 21.96
N THR A 290 18.25 13.79 22.32
CA THR A 290 17.71 12.56 22.92
C THR A 290 17.13 11.70 21.80
N ALA A 291 17.65 10.49 21.62
CA ALA A 291 17.24 9.60 20.54
C ALA A 291 17.07 8.16 20.99
N GLU A 292 16.10 7.48 20.38
CA GLU A 292 15.97 6.02 20.43
C GLU A 292 16.66 5.40 19.22
N SER A 293 17.47 4.37 19.47
CA SER A 293 18.00 3.46 18.48
C SER A 293 17.07 2.26 18.33
N CYS A 294 17.08 1.67 17.13
CA CYS A 294 16.44 0.39 16.87
C CYS A 294 17.51 -0.61 16.45
N THR A 295 17.62 -1.73 17.15
CA THR A 295 18.51 -2.82 16.78
C THR A 295 17.76 -3.82 15.91
N LEU A 296 18.29 -4.11 14.72
CA LEU A 296 17.72 -5.13 13.84
C LEU A 296 17.94 -6.49 14.47
N LEU A 297 16.87 -7.26 14.70
CA LEU A 297 17.00 -8.62 15.21
C LEU A 297 17.14 -9.62 14.07
N ARG A 298 16.31 -9.49 13.03
CA ARG A 298 16.36 -10.27 11.79
C ARG A 298 15.48 -9.63 10.71
N ILE A 299 15.65 -10.10 9.48
CA ILE A 299 14.70 -9.92 8.39
C ILE A 299 14.22 -11.32 8.01
N GLU A 300 12.91 -11.48 7.85
CA GLU A 300 12.29 -12.76 7.50
C GLU A 300 11.99 -12.75 6.00
N ASP A 301 12.61 -13.69 5.28
CA ASP A 301 12.55 -13.80 3.82
C ASP A 301 11.53 -14.83 3.34
N ASP A 302 10.89 -15.53 4.28
CA ASP A 302 9.86 -16.51 3.99
C ASP A 302 8.47 -15.89 4.21
N PHE A 303 7.49 -16.39 3.47
CA PHE A 303 6.09 -16.11 3.75
C PHE A 303 5.70 -16.73 5.09
N ASP A 304 4.98 -15.98 5.92
CA ASP A 304 4.47 -16.43 7.21
C ASP A 304 3.01 -16.85 7.04
N ASP A 305 2.79 -18.16 6.91
CA ASP A 305 1.48 -18.79 6.70
C ASP A 305 0.49 -18.54 7.85
N VAL A 306 0.99 -18.33 9.08
CA VAL A 306 0.11 -18.18 10.27
C VAL A 306 -0.58 -16.82 10.26
N TYR A 307 0.09 -15.80 9.74
CA TYR A 307 -0.42 -14.43 9.71
C TYR A 307 -0.58 -13.88 8.29
N SER A 308 -0.43 -14.72 7.27
CA SER A 308 -0.52 -14.39 5.84
C SER A 308 0.32 -13.16 5.44
N ARG A 309 1.59 -13.18 5.86
CA ARG A 309 2.54 -12.06 5.73
C ARG A 309 3.65 -12.36 4.75
N TYR A 310 3.94 -11.38 3.91
CA TYR A 310 4.95 -11.48 2.86
C TYR A 310 6.38 -11.45 3.40
N GLU A 311 7.31 -11.90 2.54
CA GLU A 311 8.76 -11.80 2.72
C GLU A 311 9.24 -10.35 2.92
N GLY A 312 10.45 -10.19 3.45
CA GLY A 312 11.07 -8.88 3.69
C GLY A 312 10.70 -8.25 5.03
N ARG A 313 9.99 -8.98 5.89
CA ARG A 313 9.53 -8.47 7.19
C ARG A 313 10.72 -8.24 8.13
N GLN A 314 10.93 -7.00 8.55
CA GLN A 314 11.97 -6.66 9.52
C GLN A 314 11.43 -6.79 10.95
N ILE A 315 12.26 -7.34 11.83
CA ILE A 315 11.95 -7.44 13.26
C ILE A 315 13.02 -6.71 14.02
N VAL A 316 12.60 -5.71 14.80
CA VAL A 316 13.51 -4.80 15.50
C VAL A 316 13.19 -4.74 16.98
N ARG A 317 14.21 -4.41 17.77
CA ARG A 317 14.06 -4.03 19.18
C ARG A 317 14.35 -2.55 19.32
N ARG A 318 13.40 -1.80 19.89
CA ARG A 318 13.60 -0.41 20.29
C ARG A 318 14.39 -0.35 21.60
N GLU A 319 15.34 0.57 21.65
CA GLU A 319 16.09 0.89 22.86
C GLU A 319 15.51 2.15 23.50
N ALA A 320 15.72 2.30 24.81
CA ALA A 320 15.26 3.48 25.53
C ALA A 320 15.94 4.75 24.97
N ALA A 321 15.21 5.86 24.99
CA ALA A 321 15.73 7.14 24.56
C ALA A 321 16.90 7.56 25.44
N ALA A 322 18.02 7.93 24.83
CA ALA A 322 19.23 8.34 25.53
C ALA A 322 19.89 9.53 24.83
N PRO A 323 20.71 10.33 25.55
CA PRO A 323 21.56 11.34 24.93
C PRO A 323 22.47 10.70 23.88
N ARG A 324 22.49 11.26 22.66
CA ARG A 324 23.36 10.87 21.56
C ARG A 324 23.90 12.09 20.86
N GLU A 325 25.16 12.04 20.47
CA GLU A 325 25.78 13.02 19.60
C GLU A 325 25.59 12.59 18.14
N LEU A 326 24.88 13.41 17.36
CA LEU A 326 24.75 13.23 15.92
C LEU A 326 25.93 13.95 15.26
N PRO A 327 26.78 13.27 14.47
CA PRO A 327 27.89 13.92 13.77
C PRO A 327 27.39 14.76 12.58
N ALA A 328 28.28 15.60 12.04
CA ALA A 328 28.07 16.25 10.75
C ALA A 328 27.88 15.20 9.63
N GLY A 329 27.08 15.53 8.61
CA GLY A 329 26.67 14.61 7.55
C GLY A 329 25.46 13.73 7.91
N THR A 330 24.92 13.85 9.12
CA THR A 330 23.63 13.22 9.49
C THR A 330 22.49 13.89 8.72
N LEU A 331 21.58 13.10 8.14
CA LEU A 331 20.36 13.64 7.54
C LEU A 331 19.27 13.76 8.59
N TRP A 332 18.76 14.97 8.81
CA TRP A 332 17.66 15.28 9.70
C TRP A 332 16.36 15.41 8.91
N VAL A 333 15.37 14.58 9.25
CA VAL A 333 14.05 14.56 8.61
C VAL A 333 13.00 14.95 9.64
N PRO A 334 12.52 16.21 9.64
CA PRO A 334 11.48 16.63 10.58
C PRO A 334 10.14 15.97 10.24
N LEU A 335 9.35 15.62 11.26
CA LEU A 335 8.01 15.06 11.08
C LEU A 335 6.92 16.13 11.16
N GLU A 336 7.04 17.10 10.25
CA GLU A 336 6.12 18.22 10.12
C GLU A 336 5.73 18.46 8.66
N GLY A 337 4.62 19.18 8.45
CA GLY A 337 4.09 19.49 7.13
C GLY A 337 3.54 18.27 6.37
N GLU A 338 3.30 18.46 5.07
CA GLU A 338 2.58 17.49 4.24
C GLU A 338 3.32 16.16 4.02
N SER A 339 4.63 16.13 4.23
CA SER A 339 5.42 14.91 4.10
C SER A 339 5.45 14.05 5.36
N ALA A 340 4.93 14.53 6.50
CA ALA A 340 5.13 13.86 7.79
C ALA A 340 4.59 12.42 7.82
N VAL A 341 3.38 12.19 7.29
CA VAL A 341 2.77 10.85 7.18
C VAL A 341 3.64 9.93 6.34
N ARG A 342 4.07 10.39 5.16
CA ARG A 342 4.91 9.62 4.24
C ARG A 342 6.29 9.34 4.84
N ALA A 343 6.89 10.32 5.51
CA ALA A 343 8.16 10.15 6.20
C ALA A 343 8.06 9.11 7.32
N ALA A 344 6.99 9.13 8.12
CA ALA A 344 6.74 8.10 9.14
C ALA A 344 6.62 6.70 8.53
N LEU A 345 5.84 6.54 7.46
CA LEU A 345 5.64 5.22 6.83
C LEU A 345 6.88 4.68 6.12
N VAL A 346 7.75 5.55 5.60
CA VAL A 346 8.97 5.14 4.88
C VAL A 346 10.16 4.95 5.83
N LEU A 347 10.27 5.76 6.89
CA LEU A 347 11.48 5.84 7.71
C LEU A 347 11.35 5.21 9.09
N GLU A 348 10.14 4.97 9.61
CA GLU A 348 9.97 4.40 10.96
C GLU A 348 10.69 3.04 11.06
N PRO A 349 11.79 2.93 11.82
CA PRO A 349 12.56 1.71 11.88
C PRO A 349 11.80 0.53 12.52
N ALA A 350 10.70 0.80 13.24
CA ALA A 350 9.86 -0.23 13.84
C ALA A 350 8.73 -0.77 12.93
N VAL A 351 8.53 -0.22 11.72
CA VAL A 351 7.55 -0.76 10.76
C VAL A 351 7.97 -2.15 10.28
N MET A 352 6.99 -3.02 9.99
CA MET A 352 7.26 -4.39 9.52
C MET A 352 7.88 -4.42 8.12
N TYR A 353 7.45 -3.55 7.22
CA TYR A 353 7.86 -3.53 5.81
C TYR A 353 8.42 -2.15 5.47
N GLY A 354 9.74 -2.03 5.60
CA GLY A 354 10.48 -0.80 5.36
C GLY A 354 11.54 -0.96 4.26
N PRO A 355 12.42 0.04 4.09
CA PRO A 355 13.45 0.02 3.03
C PRO A 355 14.37 -1.19 3.08
N TYR A 356 14.58 -1.81 4.25
CA TYR A 356 15.55 -2.90 4.41
C TYR A 356 15.13 -4.23 3.74
N GLN A 357 13.91 -4.34 3.23
CA GLN A 357 13.52 -5.45 2.36
C GLN A 357 14.21 -5.40 0.98
N TYR A 358 14.69 -4.22 0.56
CA TYR A 358 15.30 -4.02 -0.74
C TYR A 358 16.83 -4.20 -0.69
N PRO A 359 17.46 -4.83 -1.69
CA PRO A 359 18.88 -5.18 -1.66
C PRO A 359 19.82 -4.02 -1.30
N ARG A 360 19.57 -2.84 -1.86
CA ARG A 360 20.40 -1.64 -1.63
C ARG A 360 20.46 -1.23 -0.16
N PHE A 361 19.33 -1.24 0.53
CA PHE A 361 19.23 -0.84 1.93
C PHE A 361 19.55 -2.00 2.87
N ARG A 362 19.25 -3.23 2.46
CA ARG A 362 19.63 -4.44 3.18
C ARG A 362 21.14 -4.53 3.38
N ALA A 363 21.92 -4.11 2.39
CA ALA A 363 23.38 -4.05 2.49
C ALA A 363 23.91 -3.07 3.56
N LEU A 364 23.06 -2.18 4.10
CA LEU A 364 23.43 -1.20 5.12
C LEU A 364 23.22 -1.71 6.55
N VAL A 365 22.62 -2.89 6.72
CA VAL A 365 22.18 -3.39 8.02
C VAL A 365 22.63 -4.82 8.26
N THR A 366 22.89 -5.14 9.53
CA THR A 366 23.29 -6.47 9.96
C THR A 366 22.44 -6.87 11.17
N PRO A 367 21.86 -8.08 11.20
CA PRO A 367 21.21 -8.60 12.39
C PRO A 367 22.10 -8.51 13.64
N GLY A 368 21.50 -8.11 14.76
CA GLY A 368 22.18 -7.82 16.03
C GLY A 368 22.80 -6.42 16.12
N GLN A 369 22.80 -5.62 15.05
CA GLN A 369 23.38 -4.27 15.04
C GLN A 369 22.31 -3.15 15.01
N PRO A 370 22.63 -1.95 15.50
CA PRO A 370 21.77 -0.79 15.36
C PRO A 370 21.50 -0.42 13.90
N LEU A 371 20.25 -0.15 13.58
CA LEU A 371 19.81 0.45 12.33
C LEU A 371 20.35 1.89 12.20
N PRO A 372 20.62 2.37 10.97
CA PRO A 372 21.16 3.71 10.74
C PRO A 372 20.12 4.84 10.88
N VAL A 373 18.85 4.52 11.17
CA VAL A 373 17.79 5.50 11.39
C VAL A 373 17.47 5.58 12.87
N LEU A 374 17.73 6.74 13.45
CA LEU A 374 17.43 7.09 14.83
C LEU A 374 16.10 7.84 14.92
N ARG A 375 15.36 7.60 15.99
CA ARG A 375 14.12 8.31 16.31
C ARG A 375 14.42 9.41 17.31
N ILE A 376 14.19 10.66 16.94
CA ILE A 376 14.46 11.79 17.82
C ILE A 376 13.27 12.03 18.73
N MET A 377 13.49 11.94 20.03
CA MET A 377 12.43 12.11 21.02
C MET A 377 12.49 13.52 21.61
N GLY A 378 11.31 14.09 21.88
CA GLY A 378 11.24 15.28 22.71
C GLY A 378 11.74 15.00 24.13
N GLN A 379 12.07 16.05 24.88
CA GLN A 379 12.17 15.93 26.34
C GLN A 379 10.80 15.48 26.84
N SER A 380 10.69 14.25 27.34
CA SER A 380 9.40 13.65 27.71
C SER A 380 8.62 14.57 28.64
N ALA A 381 7.39 14.89 28.25
CA ALA A 381 6.31 15.24 29.17
C ALA A 381 5.56 13.93 29.51
N TYR A 382 6.24 12.99 30.15
CA TYR A 382 5.63 11.84 30.82
C TYR A 382 6.36 11.58 32.11
#